data_AF-A0A919X408-F1
#
_entry.id   AF-A0A919X408-F1
#
_cell.length_a   1.000
_cell.length_b   1.000
_cell.length_c   1.000
_cell.angle_alpha   90.00
_cell.angle_beta   90.00
_cell.angle_gamma   90.00
#
_symmetry.space_group_name_H-M   'P 1'
#
loop_
_entity.id
_entity.type
_entity.pdbx_description
1 polymer ?
#
loop_
_entity_poly.entity_id
_entity_poly.type
_entity_poly.pdbx_seq_one_letter_code
_entity_poly.pdbx_strand_id
1 'polypeptide(L)'
;MRELFPMKQVNGFIFSLLLTVIALSVYFFDMSFAMGLTILIVTAFIQAAVQLVVFMHAGESKDKHAIYANTIYGVVIAVLTILGSLLAMVWGYN
;
A
#
# COMPACT_ATOMS: atom_id res chain seq x y z
N MET A 1 -15.61 -8.37 -28.52
CA MET A 1 -15.71 -8.50 -27.05
C MET A 1 -14.40 -8.89 -26.35
N ARG A 2 -13.45 -9.59 -27.02
CA ARG A 2 -12.11 -9.90 -26.44
C ARG A 2 -11.21 -8.69 -26.16
N GLU A 3 -11.42 -7.56 -26.84
CA GLU A 3 -10.60 -6.34 -26.66
C GLU A 3 -11.07 -5.42 -25.53
N LEU A 4 -12.26 -5.67 -24.97
CA LEU A 4 -12.82 -4.89 -23.87
C LEU A 4 -12.54 -5.51 -22.49
N PHE A 5 -11.91 -6.69 -22.45
CA PHE A 5 -11.61 -7.36 -21.18
C PHE A 5 -10.32 -6.75 -20.60
N PRO A 6 -10.37 -6.11 -19.43
CA PRO A 6 -9.22 -5.38 -18.90
C PRO A 6 -8.22 -6.35 -18.24
N MET A 7 -7.49 -7.10 -19.07
CA MET A 7 -6.54 -8.13 -18.62
C MET A 7 -5.48 -7.59 -17.65
N LYS A 8 -5.05 -6.34 -17.82
CA LYS A 8 -4.11 -5.66 -16.90
C LYS A 8 -4.67 -5.56 -15.47
N GLN A 9 -5.94 -5.21 -15.33
CA GLN A 9 -6.60 -5.02 -14.04
C GLN A 9 -6.89 -6.36 -13.37
N VAL A 10 -7.28 -7.38 -14.16
CA VAL A 10 -7.48 -8.75 -13.67
C VAL A 10 -6.17 -9.32 -13.10
N ASN A 11 -5.05 -9.14 -13.80
CA ASN A 11 -3.75 -9.59 -13.31
C ASN A 11 -3.32 -8.84 -12.04
N GLY A 12 -3.55 -7.51 -11.97
CA GLY A 12 -3.33 -6.73 -10.77
C GLY A 12 -4.16 -7.19 -9.56
N PHE A 13 -5.42 -7.56 -9.82
CA PHE A 13 -6.32 -8.09 -8.79
C PHE A 13 -5.87 -9.45 -8.26
N ILE A 14 -5.48 -10.38 -9.14
CA ILE A 14 -4.93 -11.68 -8.73
C ILE A 14 -3.66 -11.50 -7.90
N PHE A 15 -2.76 -10.59 -8.32
CA PHE A 15 -1.55 -10.29 -7.57
C PHE A 15 -1.86 -9.71 -6.16
N SER A 16 -2.84 -8.81 -6.06
CA SER A 16 -3.31 -8.29 -4.78
C SER A 16 -3.90 -9.39 -3.88
N LEU A 17 -4.66 -10.33 -4.44
CA LEU A 17 -5.16 -11.48 -3.66
C LEU A 17 -4.01 -12.33 -3.12
N LEU A 18 -3.00 -12.62 -3.93
CA LEU A 18 -1.82 -13.37 -3.48
C LEU A 18 -1.08 -12.67 -2.34
N LEU A 19 -0.82 -11.37 -2.45
CA LEU A 19 -0.17 -10.60 -1.38
C LEU A 19 -1.00 -10.61 -0.09
N THR A 20 -2.32 -10.52 -0.21
CA THR A 20 -3.22 -10.58 0.95
C THR A 20 -3.19 -11.95 1.63
N VAL A 21 -3.17 -13.03 0.85
CA VAL A 21 -3.03 -14.39 1.39
C VAL A 21 -1.68 -14.59 2.09
N ILE A 22 -0.59 -14.05 1.53
CA ILE A 22 0.73 -14.08 2.16
C ILE A 22 0.71 -13.31 3.48
N ALA A 23 0.11 -12.12 3.53
CA ALA A 23 -0.02 -11.36 4.77
C ALA A 23 -0.86 -12.12 5.82
N LEU A 24 -1.95 -12.75 5.38
CA LEU A 24 -2.82 -13.53 6.25
C LEU A 24 -2.12 -14.78 6.81
N SER A 25 -1.12 -15.31 6.12
CA SER A 25 -0.34 -16.45 6.60
C SER A 25 0.33 -16.17 7.95
N VAL A 26 0.71 -14.92 8.24
CA VAL A 26 1.31 -14.51 9.53
C VAL A 26 0.39 -14.80 10.72
N TYR A 27 -0.93 -14.81 10.51
CA TYR A 27 -1.90 -15.16 11.56
C TYR A 27 -2.00 -16.68 11.81
N PHE A 28 -1.86 -17.48 10.75
CA PHE A 28 -2.08 -18.93 10.82
C PHE A 28 -0.82 -19.74 11.14
N PHE A 29 0.36 -19.18 10.89
CA PHE A 29 1.63 -19.82 11.18
C PHE A 29 2.26 -19.23 12.44
N ASP A 30 2.84 -20.09 13.27
CA ASP A 30 3.59 -19.67 14.47
C ASP A 30 4.96 -19.13 14.07
N MET A 31 4.99 -17.85 13.70
CA MET A 31 6.18 -17.12 13.25
C MET A 31 6.73 -16.26 14.38
N SER A 32 8.04 -16.01 14.38
CA SER A 32 8.63 -15.03 15.29
C SER A 32 8.10 -13.62 15.00
N PHE A 33 8.03 -12.78 16.03
CA PHE A 33 7.54 -11.40 15.91
C PHE A 33 8.25 -10.62 14.79
N ALA A 34 9.58 -10.72 14.71
CA ALA A 34 10.37 -10.05 13.69
C ALA A 34 10.02 -10.53 12.27
N MET A 35 9.81 -11.83 12.09
CA MET A 35 9.45 -12.42 10.80
C MET A 35 8.04 -12.00 10.37
N GLY A 36 7.05 -12.14 11.27
CA GLY A 36 5.67 -11.74 11.00
C GLY A 36 5.55 -10.26 10.66
N LEU A 37 6.18 -9.38 11.46
CA LEU A 37 6.19 -7.94 11.22
C LEU A 37 6.85 -7.58 9.87
N THR A 38 7.96 -8.23 9.52
CA THR A 38 8.64 -8.02 8.24
C THR A 38 7.73 -8.37 7.07
N ILE A 39 7.05 -9.53 7.12
CA ILE A 39 6.11 -9.95 6.08
C ILE A 39 4.97 -8.95 5.94
N LEU A 40 4.36 -8.52 7.05
CA LEU A 40 3.26 -7.57 7.03
C LEU A 40 3.67 -6.21 6.46
N ILE A 41 4.82 -5.67 6.87
CA ILE A 41 5.30 -4.39 6.36
C ILE A 41 5.61 -4.47 4.86
N VAL A 42 6.38 -5.49 4.45
CA VAL A 42 6.77 -5.66 3.04
C VAL A 42 5.54 -5.84 2.15
N THR A 43 4.63 -6.73 2.53
CA THR A 43 3.39 -6.95 1.76
C THR A 43 2.50 -5.72 1.70
N ALA A 44 2.41 -4.93 2.78
CA ALA A 44 1.66 -3.67 2.80
C ALA A 44 2.23 -2.61 1.84
N PHE A 45 3.54 -2.41 1.81
CA PHE A 45 4.17 -1.46 0.88
C PHE A 45 4.05 -1.90 -0.58
N ILE A 46 4.23 -3.19 -0.86
CA ILE A 46 4.02 -3.72 -2.22
C ILE A 46 2.54 -3.55 -2.63
N GLN A 47 1.60 -3.82 -1.73
CA GLN A 47 0.17 -3.60 -1.98
C GLN A 47 -0.14 -2.14 -2.32
N ALA A 48 0.37 -1.19 -1.54
CA ALA A 48 0.21 0.23 -1.81
C ALA A 48 0.75 0.61 -3.21
N ALA A 49 1.91 0.07 -3.60
CA ALA A 49 2.49 0.30 -4.91
C ALA A 49 1.63 -0.27 -6.05
N VAL A 50 1.11 -1.49 -5.88
CA VAL A 50 0.20 -2.12 -6.86
C VAL A 50 -1.06 -1.28 -7.05
N GLN A 51 -1.63 -0.74 -5.96
CA GLN A 51 -2.79 0.13 -6.06
C GLN A 51 -2.50 1.41 -6.82
N LEU A 52 -1.37 2.04 -6.54
CA LEU A 52 -0.98 3.28 -7.19
C LEU A 52 -0.67 3.08 -8.69
N VAL A 53 0.05 2.01 -9.04
CA VAL A 53 0.50 1.80 -10.42
C VAL A 53 -0.59 1.14 -11.29
N VAL A 54 -1.22 0.07 -10.80
CA VAL A 54 -2.10 -0.77 -11.61
C VAL A 54 -3.56 -0.31 -11.57
N PHE A 55 -4.05 0.12 -10.41
CA PHE A 55 -5.46 0.47 -10.26
C PHE A 55 -5.70 1.96 -10.49
N MET A 56 -4.84 2.83 -9.96
CA MET A 56 -4.94 4.28 -10.19
C MET A 56 -4.40 4.71 -11.56
N HIS A 57 -3.80 3.80 -12.35
CA HIS A 57 -3.19 4.08 -13.67
C HIS A 57 -2.31 5.35 -13.65
N ALA A 58 -1.63 5.60 -12.53
CA ALA A 58 -0.99 6.89 -12.25
C ALA A 58 0.08 7.26 -13.30
N GLY A 59 0.69 6.27 -13.96
CA GLY A 59 1.69 6.46 -15.01
C GLY A 59 1.16 6.58 -16.45
N GLU A 60 -0.08 6.18 -16.72
CA GLU A 60 -0.64 6.14 -18.09
C GLU A 60 -1.42 7.42 -18.47
N SER A 61 -1.62 8.33 -17.51
CA SER A 61 -2.31 9.61 -17.77
C SER A 61 -1.37 10.71 -18.27
N LYS A 62 -1.92 11.67 -19.03
CA LYS A 62 -1.18 12.87 -19.49
C LYS A 62 -0.63 13.68 -18.32
N ASP A 63 -1.35 13.67 -17.20
CA ASP A 63 -1.04 14.42 -15.98
C ASP A 63 -0.36 13.56 -14.90
N LYS A 64 0.36 12.50 -15.29
CA LYS A 64 1.06 11.59 -14.37
C LYS A 64 1.84 12.31 -13.28
N HIS A 65 2.58 13.37 -13.63
CA HIS A 65 3.37 14.13 -12.66
C HIS A 65 2.50 14.80 -11.59
N ALA A 66 1.34 15.32 -11.95
CA ALA A 66 0.40 15.91 -11.00
C ALA A 66 -0.21 14.87 -10.07
N ILE A 67 -0.57 13.68 -10.60
CA ILE A 67 -1.10 12.57 -9.80
C ILE A 67 -0.06 12.11 -8.77
N TYR A 68 1.16 11.81 -9.21
CA TYR A 68 2.24 11.39 -8.31
C TYR A 68 2.58 12.46 -7.27
N ALA A 69 2.66 13.74 -7.67
CA ALA A 69 2.92 14.83 -6.74
C ALA A 69 1.82 14.94 -5.67
N ASN A 70 0.54 14.86 -6.05
CA ASN A 70 -0.57 14.93 -5.12
C ASN A 70 -0.62 13.71 -4.18
N THR A 71 -0.35 12.51 -4.70
CA THR A 71 -0.29 11.30 -3.87
C THR A 71 0.85 11.36 -2.86
N ILE A 72 2.06 11.77 -3.28
CA ILE A 72 3.19 11.95 -2.37
C ILE A 72 2.88 13.02 -1.32
N TYR A 73 2.29 14.14 -1.73
CA TYR A 73 1.85 15.18 -0.81
C TYR A 73 0.85 14.66 0.24
N GLY A 74 -0.14 13.87 -0.18
CA GLY A 74 -1.08 13.20 0.72
C GLY A 74 -0.40 12.22 1.69
N VAL A 75 0.57 11.44 1.23
CA VAL A 75 1.36 10.53 2.08
C VAL A 75 2.16 11.32 3.12
N VAL A 76 2.79 12.43 2.72
CA VAL A 76 3.54 13.29 3.65
C VAL A 76 2.62 13.85 4.73
N ILE A 77 1.44 14.36 4.37
CA ILE A 77 0.45 14.82 5.34
C ILE A 77 0.04 13.70 6.30
N ALA A 78 -0.23 12.50 5.78
CA ALA A 78 -0.62 11.36 6.61
C ALA A 78 0.48 10.98 7.61
N VAL A 79 1.74 10.92 7.16
CA VAL A 79 2.90 10.62 8.01
C VAL A 79 3.10 11.69 9.08
N LEU A 80 3.08 12.98 8.70
CA LEU A 80 3.22 14.09 9.65
C LEU A 80 2.08 14.09 10.68
N THR A 81 0.86 13.76 10.26
CA THR A 81 -0.30 13.71 11.16
C THR A 81 -0.15 12.56 12.17
N ILE A 82 0.22 11.36 11.71
CA ILE A 82 0.40 10.20 12.58
C ILE A 82 1.56 10.44 13.55
N LEU A 83 2.74 10.78 13.04
CA LEU A 83 3.92 10.99 13.87
C LEU A 83 3.77 12.19 14.80
N GLY A 84 3.19 13.29 14.33
CA GLY A 84 2.92 14.47 15.15
C GLY A 84 1.95 14.17 16.29
N SER A 85 0.88 13.41 16.00
CA SER A 85 -0.08 12.99 17.03
C SER A 85 0.55 12.06 18.06
N LEU A 86 1.34 11.07 17.61
CA LEU A 86 2.06 10.17 18.51
C LEU A 86 3.06 10.93 19.38
N LEU A 87 3.81 11.87 18.80
CA LEU A 87 4.74 12.73 19.55
C LEU A 87 4.01 13.56 20.60
N ALA A 88 2.87 14.17 20.24
CA ALA A 88 2.07 14.96 21.17
C ALA A 88 1.53 14.11 22.33
N MET A 89 1.09 12.88 22.08
CA MET A 89 0.62 11.97 23.14
C MET A 89 1.76 11.54 24.07
N VAL A 90 2.95 11.27 23.51
CA VAL A 90 4.12 10.88 24.31
C VAL A 90 4.67 12.06 25.10
N TRP A 91 4.73 13.27 24.54
CA TRP A 91 5.33 14.41 25.22
C TRP A 91 4.34 15.16 26.12
N GLY A 92 3.08 15.30 25.71
CA GLY A 92 2.09 16.09 26.43
C GLY A 92 1.47 15.41 27.66
N TYR A 93 1.64 14.10 27.81
CA TYR A 93 1.07 13.31 28.92
C TYR A 93 2.13 12.60 29.78
N ASN A 94 3.40 12.98 29.61
CA ASN A 94 4.53 12.59 30.47
C ASN A 94 4.82 13.65 31.52
#